data_AF-A0A143ZT33-F1
#
_entry.id   AF-A0A143ZT33-F1
#
_cell.length_a   1.000
_cell.length_b   1.000
_cell.length_c   1.000
_cell.angle_alpha   90.00
_cell.angle_beta   90.00
_cell.angle_gamma   90.00
#
_symmetry.space_group_name_H-M   'P 1'
#
loop_
_entity.id
_entity.type
_entity.pdbx_description
1 polymer ?
#
loop_
_entity_poly.entity_id
_entity_poly.type
_entity_poly.pdbx_seq_one_letter_code
_entity_poly.pdbx_strand_id
1 'polypeptide(L)'
;MLSHIKPYAYALVNAKNFFATYHVIANSFRATDDLCVNLKILETTVFIGAETGSGKVQAKVKAEKAKPTSLEGFNYSPRLLVDFLQRVSGPLELIFDETGFLVLKANQSFCAVPPRGPARTQTPEKKNGKQGKRKGKKEDIAV
;
A
#
# COMPACT_ATOMS: atom_id res chain seq x y z
N MET A 1 2.39 -21.73 -12.49
CA MET A 1 2.07 -20.29 -12.40
C MET A 1 3.05 -19.48 -11.53
N LEU A 2 3.78 -20.06 -10.57
CA LEU A 2 4.81 -19.35 -9.77
C LEU A 2 6.21 -19.24 -10.42
N SER A 3 6.45 -19.96 -11.53
CA SER A 3 7.77 -20.07 -12.19
C SER A 3 8.31 -18.78 -12.82
N HIS A 4 7.49 -17.72 -12.87
CA HIS A 4 7.87 -16.44 -13.49
C HIS A 4 8.10 -15.31 -12.48
N ILE A 5 7.86 -15.56 -11.18
CA ILE A 5 8.12 -14.55 -10.15
C ILE A 5 9.63 -14.55 -9.89
N LYS A 6 10.31 -13.51 -10.35
CA LYS A 6 11.74 -13.28 -10.10
C LYS A 6 11.89 -12.46 -8.82
N PRO A 7 12.44 -13.02 -7.73
CA PRO A 7 12.60 -12.30 -6.48
C PRO A 7 13.51 -11.07 -6.65
N TYR A 8 12.94 -9.89 -6.49
CA TYR A 8 13.63 -8.61 -6.50
C TYR A 8 13.98 -8.16 -5.08
N ALA A 9 13.02 -8.24 -4.16
CA ALA A 9 13.18 -7.86 -2.75
C ALA A 9 12.52 -8.91 -1.86
N TYR A 10 12.96 -9.01 -0.60
CA TYR A 10 12.39 -9.98 0.33
C TYR A 10 12.60 -9.60 1.79
N ALA A 11 11.76 -10.13 2.69
CA ALA A 11 11.98 -10.06 4.13
C ALA A 11 11.53 -11.36 4.81
N LEU A 12 12.28 -11.81 5.81
CA LEU A 12 11.92 -12.89 6.72
C LEU A 12 11.54 -12.29 8.08
N VAL A 13 10.28 -12.45 8.48
CA VAL A 13 9.73 -11.90 9.73
C VAL A 13 9.01 -12.99 10.52
N ASN A 14 8.76 -12.74 11.81
CA ASN A 14 7.83 -13.58 12.55
C ASN A 14 6.37 -13.26 12.14
N ALA A 15 5.62 -14.28 11.72
CA ALA A 15 4.26 -14.15 11.23
C ALA A 15 3.30 -13.50 12.24
N LYS A 16 3.39 -13.85 13.53
CA LYS A 16 2.51 -13.31 14.58
C LYS A 16 2.81 -11.83 14.82
N ASN A 17 4.09 -11.46 14.89
CA ASN A 17 4.49 -10.07 15.05
C ASN A 17 4.05 -9.24 13.83
N PHE A 18 4.27 -9.78 12.62
CA PHE A 18 3.84 -9.12 11.39
C PHE A 18 2.31 -8.94 11.35
N PHE A 19 1.55 -9.99 11.66
CA PHE A 19 0.09 -9.92 11.68
C PHE A 19 -0.42 -8.92 12.74
N ALA A 20 0.15 -8.91 13.94
CA ALA A 20 -0.23 -7.95 14.98
C ALA A 20 0.01 -6.50 14.52
N THR A 21 1.18 -6.20 13.94
CA THR A 21 1.49 -4.87 13.40
C THR A 21 0.60 -4.51 12.22
N TYR A 22 0.35 -5.46 11.32
CA TYR A 22 -0.56 -5.29 10.20
C TYR A 22 -1.99 -4.99 10.67
N HIS A 23 -2.47 -5.70 11.70
CA HIS A 23 -3.81 -5.54 12.26
C HIS A 23 -4.02 -4.15 12.86
N VAL A 24 -2.99 -3.57 13.48
CA VAL A 24 -3.04 -2.17 13.97
C VAL A 24 -3.28 -1.20 12.81
N ILE A 25 -2.58 -1.37 11.69
CA ILE A 25 -2.76 -0.53 10.50
C ILE A 25 -4.13 -0.77 9.87
N ALA A 26 -4.54 -2.03 9.70
CA ALA A 26 -5.85 -2.38 9.16
C ALA A 26 -7.02 -1.83 10.00
N ASN A 27 -6.85 -1.70 11.32
CA ASN A 27 -7.87 -1.13 12.21
C ASN A 27 -7.93 0.40 12.21
N SER A 28 -6.95 1.07 11.61
CA SER A 28 -6.96 2.54 11.52
C SER A 28 -7.92 3.07 10.45
N PHE A 29 -8.38 2.21 9.54
CA PHE A 29 -9.27 2.59 8.46
C PHE A 29 -10.68 2.91 8.97
N ARG A 30 -11.25 4.00 8.47
CA ARG A 30 -12.68 4.29 8.57
C ARG A 30 -13.45 3.59 7.47
N ALA A 31 -14.76 3.44 7.66
CA ALA A 31 -15.65 2.83 6.65
C ALA A 31 -15.62 3.53 5.28
N THR A 32 -15.28 4.82 5.24
CA THR A 32 -15.21 5.64 4.02
C THR A 32 -13.83 5.65 3.36
N ASP A 33 -12.80 5.06 3.99
CA ASP A 33 -11.43 5.11 3.47
C ASP A 33 -11.23 4.11 2.31
N ASP A 34 -10.35 4.46 1.38
CA ASP A 34 -9.84 3.51 0.39
C ASP A 34 -8.85 2.56 1.06
N LEU A 35 -9.32 1.34 1.31
CA LEU A 35 -8.56 0.27 1.96
C LEU A 35 -7.31 -0.10 1.13
N CYS A 36 -6.17 0.44 1.55
CA CYS A 36 -4.90 0.31 0.86
C CYS A 36 -3.74 0.32 1.85
N VAL A 37 -2.99 -0.79 1.92
CA VAL A 37 -1.80 -0.90 2.77
C VAL A 37 -0.56 -0.81 1.89
N ASN A 38 0.40 0.01 2.30
CA ASN A 38 1.72 0.09 1.70
C ASN A 38 2.70 -0.81 2.48
N LEU A 39 3.45 -1.64 1.76
CA LEU A 39 4.55 -2.42 2.32
C LEU A 39 5.85 -1.96 1.67
N LYS A 40 6.85 -1.67 2.50
CA LYS A 40 8.22 -1.39 2.05
C LYS A 40 9.25 -1.96 2.98
N ILE A 41 10.40 -2.33 2.43
CA ILE A 41 11.52 -2.88 3.20
C ILE A 41 12.68 -1.91 3.08
N LEU A 42 13.14 -1.38 4.21
CA LEU A 42 14.36 -0.58 4.30
C LEU A 42 15.30 -1.26 5.27
N GLU A 43 16.53 -1.52 4.83
CA GLU A 43 17.54 -2.27 5.58
C GLU A 43 16.98 -3.61 6.10
N THR A 44 16.79 -3.73 7.42
CA THR A 44 16.26 -4.92 8.11
C THR A 44 14.88 -4.69 8.72
N THR A 45 14.14 -3.68 8.23
CA THR A 45 12.83 -3.30 8.76
C THR A 45 11.78 -3.31 7.67
N VAL A 46 10.67 -4.01 7.93
CA VAL A 46 9.46 -3.94 7.11
C VAL A 46 8.56 -2.85 7.69
N PHE A 47 8.20 -1.88 6.86
CA PHE A 47 7.25 -0.83 7.18
C PHE A 47 5.90 -1.17 6.58
N ILE A 48 4.86 -1.04 7.41
CA ILE A 48 3.46 -1.21 7.04
C ILE A 48 2.81 0.15 7.21
N GLY A 49 2.41 0.76 6.11
CA GLY A 49 1.80 2.09 6.09
C GLY A 49 0.39 2.07 5.53
N ALA A 50 -0.40 3.08 5.88
CA ALA A 50 -1.66 3.37 5.22
C ALA A 50 -1.91 4.88 5.19
N GLU A 51 -2.67 5.31 4.19
CA GLU A 51 -3.22 6.66 4.13
C GLU A 51 -4.72 6.57 4.41
N THR A 52 -5.14 7.22 5.51
CA THR A 52 -6.53 7.24 5.98
C THR A 52 -7.07 8.65 5.86
N GLY A 53 -8.38 8.84 6.00
CA GLY A 53 -8.94 10.19 6.12
C GLY A 53 -8.38 10.99 7.30
N SER A 54 -7.72 10.34 8.27
CA SER A 54 -7.13 10.98 9.46
C SER A 54 -5.66 11.36 9.25
N GLY A 55 -5.10 11.02 8.10
CA GLY A 55 -3.69 11.19 7.78
C GLY A 55 -2.96 9.86 7.57
N LYS A 56 -1.63 9.94 7.53
CA LYS A 56 -0.75 8.80 7.28
C LYS A 56 -0.42 8.10 8.58
N VAL A 57 -0.61 6.78 8.60
CA VAL A 57 -0.21 5.91 9.71
C VAL A 57 0.88 4.95 9.23
N GLN A 58 1.78 4.59 10.12
CA GLN A 58 2.86 3.65 9.82
C GLN A 58 3.27 2.88 11.06
N ALA A 59 3.56 1.61 10.87
CA ALA A 59 4.15 0.74 11.88
C ALA A 59 5.29 -0.07 11.26
N LYS A 60 6.11 -0.70 12.10
CA LYS A 60 7.35 -1.36 11.68
C LYS A 60 7.53 -2.71 12.34
N VAL A 61 8.14 -3.63 11.60
CA VAL A 61 8.47 -5.00 12.03
C VAL A 61 9.93 -5.26 11.69
N LYS A 62 10.71 -5.72 12.67
CA LYS A 62 12.10 -6.11 12.43
C LYS A 62 12.14 -7.45 11.69
N ALA A 63 12.94 -7.51 10.63
CA ALA A 63 13.20 -8.72 9.85
C ALA A 63 14.52 -9.37 10.30
N GLU A 64 14.56 -10.69 10.25
CA GLU A 64 15.77 -11.48 10.48
C GLU A 64 16.71 -11.43 9.28
N LYS A 65 16.13 -11.44 8.08
CA LYS A 65 16.82 -11.32 6.80
C LYS A 65 16.01 -10.42 5.88
N ALA A 66 16.66 -9.56 5.12
CA ALA A 66 15.97 -8.67 4.21
C ALA A 66 16.83 -8.25 3.02
N LYS A 67 16.15 -8.00 1.90
CA LYS A 67 16.64 -7.25 0.75
C LYS A 67 15.65 -6.09 0.50
N PRO A 68 16.11 -4.83 0.51
CA PRO A 68 15.24 -3.66 0.41
C PRO A 68 14.37 -3.61 -0.84
N THR A 69 13.20 -2.98 -0.72
CA THR A 69 12.38 -2.53 -1.85
C THR A 69 12.85 -1.15 -2.32
N SER A 70 12.17 -0.57 -3.32
CA SER A 70 12.23 0.88 -3.55
C SER A 70 11.71 1.66 -2.32
N LEU A 71 12.04 2.95 -2.24
CA LEU A 71 11.65 3.83 -1.11
C LEU A 71 10.13 4.01 -0.98
N GLU A 72 9.41 3.89 -2.10
CA GLU A 72 7.95 4.02 -2.19
C GLU A 72 7.23 2.72 -1.77
N GLY A 73 7.90 1.57 -1.89
CA GLY A 73 7.27 0.27 -1.66
C GLY A 73 6.16 -0.05 -2.65
N PHE A 74 5.24 -0.91 -2.21
CA PHE A 74 4.14 -1.40 -3.01
C PHE A 74 2.83 -1.39 -2.22
N ASN A 75 1.72 -1.19 -2.93
CA ASN A 75 0.40 -1.02 -2.34
C ASN A 75 -0.46 -2.26 -2.57
N TYR A 76 -1.20 -2.68 -1.55
CA TYR A 76 -2.00 -3.91 -1.56
C TYR A 76 -3.38 -3.69 -0.97
N SER A 77 -4.34 -4.48 -1.44
CA SER A 77 -5.66 -4.55 -0.82
C SER A 77 -5.55 -5.30 0.52
N PRO A 78 -5.98 -4.71 1.65
CA PRO A 78 -5.86 -5.37 2.95
C PRO A 78 -6.55 -6.74 2.99
N ARG A 79 -7.71 -6.84 2.32
CA ARG A 79 -8.52 -8.07 2.29
C ARG A 79 -7.79 -9.27 1.72
N LEU A 80 -6.86 -9.06 0.79
CA LEU A 80 -6.09 -10.15 0.17
C LEU A 80 -4.97 -10.67 1.09
N LEU A 81 -4.55 -9.88 2.08
CA LEU A 81 -3.48 -10.23 3.01
C LEU A 81 -4.04 -10.87 4.28
N VAL A 82 -5.12 -10.31 4.83
CA VAL A 82 -5.62 -10.66 6.17
C VAL A 82 -5.95 -12.15 6.32
N ASP A 83 -6.62 -12.76 5.34
CA ASP A 83 -7.04 -14.15 5.40
C ASP A 83 -5.85 -15.11 5.52
N PHE A 84 -4.77 -14.83 4.77
CA PHE A 84 -3.56 -15.63 4.84
C PHE A 84 -2.83 -15.39 6.17
N LEU A 85 -2.65 -14.12 6.56
CA LEU A 85 -1.90 -13.74 7.76
C LEU A 85 -2.53 -14.27 9.05
N GLN A 86 -3.86 -14.36 9.12
CA GLN A 86 -4.59 -14.92 10.27
C GLN A 86 -4.32 -16.41 10.50
N ARG A 87 -3.97 -17.16 9.44
CA ARG A 87 -3.84 -18.62 9.48
C ARG A 87 -2.39 -19.10 9.67
N VAL A 88 -1.42 -18.20 9.51
CA VAL A 88 0.01 -18.57 9.51
C VAL A 88 0.68 -18.22 10.83
N SER A 89 1.71 -19.00 11.17
CA SER A 89 2.54 -18.82 12.35
C SER A 89 3.98 -19.21 12.05
N GLY A 90 4.92 -18.77 12.87
CA GLY A 90 6.34 -19.04 12.67
C GLY A 90 6.99 -18.07 11.67
N PRO A 91 8.04 -18.49 10.94
CA PRO A 91 8.69 -17.65 9.96
C PRO A 91 7.77 -17.37 8.76
N LEU A 92 7.67 -16.09 8.39
CA LEU A 92 6.94 -15.59 7.24
C LEU A 92 7.93 -14.91 6.29
N GLU A 93 8.02 -15.44 5.08
CA GLU A 93 8.75 -14.84 3.97
C GLU A 93 7.80 -13.93 3.17
N LEU A 94 8.18 -12.67 3.02
CA LEU A 94 7.61 -11.73 2.06
C LEU A 94 8.56 -11.67 0.88
N ILE A 95 8.08 -12.01 -0.31
CA ILE A 95 8.89 -12.03 -1.54
C ILE A 95 8.22 -11.12 -2.56
N PHE A 96 8.96 -10.14 -3.07
CA PHE A 96 8.48 -9.17 -4.05
C PHE A 96 9.19 -9.40 -5.37
N ASP A 97 8.47 -9.29 -6.48
CA ASP A 97 9.09 -9.07 -7.80
C ASP A 97 9.25 -7.57 -8.10
N GLU A 98 9.87 -7.25 -9.24
CA GLU A 98 10.10 -5.86 -9.68
C GLU A 98 8.80 -5.10 -9.97
N THR A 99 7.71 -5.80 -10.27
CA THR A 99 6.40 -5.21 -10.56
C THR A 99 5.60 -4.91 -9.29
N GLY A 100 6.05 -5.40 -8.14
CA GLY A 100 5.35 -5.32 -6.87
C GLY A 100 4.44 -6.49 -6.57
N PHE A 101 4.50 -7.56 -7.36
CA PHE A 101 3.79 -8.80 -7.05
C PHE A 101 4.37 -9.43 -5.78
N LEU A 102 3.51 -9.67 -4.80
CA LEU A 102 3.90 -10.18 -3.49
C LEU A 102 3.55 -11.66 -3.38
N VAL A 103 4.51 -12.46 -2.94
CA VAL A 103 4.30 -13.81 -2.46
C VAL A 103 4.56 -13.84 -0.96
N LEU A 104 3.52 -14.16 -0.19
CA LEU A 104 3.63 -14.52 1.21
C LEU A 104 3.84 -16.02 1.30
N LYS A 105 4.87 -16.46 2.01
CA LYS A 105 5.17 -17.88 2.21
C LYS A 105 5.44 -18.15 3.67
N ALA A 106 4.71 -19.10 4.24
CA ALA A 106 4.90 -19.54 5.62
C ALA A 106 4.51 -21.02 5.71
N ASN A 107 5.31 -21.80 6.44
CA ASN A 107 5.13 -23.25 6.55
C ASN A 107 5.11 -23.90 5.13
N GLN A 108 4.02 -24.59 4.79
CA GLN A 108 3.78 -25.19 3.46
C GLN A 108 2.73 -24.42 2.63
N SER A 109 2.32 -23.23 3.10
CA SER A 109 1.31 -22.41 2.45
C SER A 109 1.95 -21.19 1.79
N PHE A 110 1.39 -20.79 0.66
CA PHE A 110 1.75 -19.55 0.00
C PHE A 110 0.49 -18.80 -0.45
N CYS A 111 0.60 -17.48 -0.52
CA CYS A 111 -0.43 -16.59 -1.04
C CYS A 111 0.23 -15.58 -1.99
N ALA A 112 -0.31 -15.51 -3.20
CA ALA A 112 0.12 -14.57 -4.23
C ALA A 112 -0.84 -13.37 -4.23
N VAL A 113 -0.31 -12.16 -4.11
CA VAL A 113 -1.09 -10.94 -3.99
C VAL A 113 -0.60 -9.94 -5.05
N PRO A 114 -1.44 -9.57 -6.03
CA PRO A 114 -1.06 -8.54 -7.00
C PRO A 114 -1.03 -7.17 -6.32
N PRO A 115 -0.12 -6.27 -6.75
CA PRO A 115 -0.15 -4.90 -6.29
C PRO A 115 -1.40 -4.20 -6.82
N ARG A 116 -1.80 -3.14 -6.13
CA ARG A 116 -2.80 -2.17 -6.59
C ARG A 116 -2.18 -0.78 -6.71
N GLY A 117 -2.91 0.14 -7.34
CA GLY A 117 -2.57 1.55 -7.29
C GLY A 117 -2.64 2.11 -5.87
N PRO A 118 -1.98 3.27 -5.61
CA PRO A 118 -2.00 3.93 -4.32
C PRO A 118 -3.43 4.28 -3.87
N ALA A 119 -3.58 4.59 -2.58
CA ALA A 119 -4.85 5.00 -2.00
C ALA A 119 -5.42 6.22 -2.75
N ARG A 120 -6.68 6.16 -3.13
CA ARG A 120 -7.42 7.28 -3.70
C ARG A 120 -7.94 8.14 -2.56
N THR A 121 -7.17 9.13 -2.13
CA THR A 121 -7.70 10.10 -1.18
C THR A 121 -8.73 10.97 -1.88
N GLN A 122 -9.97 10.92 -1.37
CA GLN A 122 -10.95 11.98 -1.62
C GLN A 122 -10.45 13.22 -0.90
N THR A 123 -9.49 13.90 -1.51
CA THR A 123 -9.24 15.29 -1.17
C THR A 123 -10.56 15.98 -1.50
N PRO A 124 -11.25 16.66 -0.55
CA PRO A 124 -12.34 17.52 -0.95
C PRO A 124 -11.73 18.45 -1.99
N GLU A 125 -12.18 18.33 -3.24
CA GLU A 125 -11.81 19.27 -4.28
C GLU A 125 -12.01 20.64 -3.64
N LYS A 126 -10.92 21.40 -3.46
CA LYS A 126 -11.07 22.84 -3.30
C LYS A 126 -11.94 23.21 -4.49
N LYS A 127 -13.20 23.56 -4.26
CA LYS A 127 -14.08 24.13 -5.27
C LYS A 127 -13.25 25.23 -5.91
N ASN A 128 -12.67 24.96 -7.07
CA ASN A 128 -12.08 25.98 -7.89
C ASN A 128 -13.26 26.89 -8.20
N GLY A 129 -13.33 28.00 -7.47
CA GLY A 129 -14.33 29.02 -7.68
C GLY A 129 -14.31 29.32 -9.17
N LYS A 130 -15.45 29.07 -9.84
CA LYS A 130 -15.69 29.55 -11.19
C LYS A 130 -15.53 31.06 -11.15
N GLN A 131 -14.32 31.55 -11.38
CA GLN A 131 -14.07 32.96 -11.59
C GLN A 131 -14.69 33.28 -12.95
N GLY A 132 -15.81 34.00 -12.90
CA GLY A 132 -16.63 34.27 -14.05
C GLY A 132 -15.84 34.96 -15.15
N LYS A 133 -15.88 34.39 -16.35
CA LYS A 133 -15.64 35.13 -17.60
C LYS A 133 -16.71 36.23 -17.70
N ARG A 134 -16.41 37.43 -17.21
CA ARG A 134 -17.14 38.63 -17.65
C ARG A 134 -16.69 38.93 -19.09
N LYS A 135 -17.58 38.63 -20.03
CA LYS A 135 -17.51 39.10 -21.43
C LYS A 135 -17.55 40.63 -21.42
N GLY A 136 -16.47 41.28 -21.85
CA GLY A 136 -16.50 42.64 -22.36
C GLY A 136 -16.75 42.56 -23.86
N LYS A 137 -17.97 42.91 -24.29
CA LYS A 137 -18.37 43.10 -25.68
C LYS A 137 -18.41 44.62 -25.93
N LYS A 138 -17.69 45.11 -26.93
CA LYS A 138 -17.91 46.37 -27.69
C LYS A 138 -17.10 46.19 -28.98
N GLU A 139 -17.67 45.58 -30.02
CA GLU A 139 -18.47 46.21 -31.09
C GLU A 139 -17.76 47.42 -31.72
N ASP A 140 -17.24 47.15 -32.91
CA ASP A 140 -16.81 48.10 -33.94
C ASP A 140 -17.90 49.10 -34.30
N ILE A 141 -17.51 50.35 -34.50
CA ILE A 141 -18.19 51.26 -35.43
C ILE A 141 -17.12 51.98 -36.23
N ALA A 142 -17.12 51.74 -37.54
CA ALA A 142 -16.41 52.51 -38.55
C ALA A 142 -17.30 53.69 -39.00
N VAL A 143 -16.70 54.88 -39.15
CA VAL A 143 -16.82 55.83 -40.30
C VAL A 143 -15.56 56.67 -40.33
#